data_AF-A0A842R405-F1
#
_entry.id   AF-A0A842R405-F1
#
_cell.length_a   1.000
_cell.length_b   1.000
_cell.length_c   1.000
_cell.angle_alpha   90.00
_cell.angle_beta   90.00
_cell.angle_gamma   90.00
#
_symmetry.space_group_name_H-M   'P 1'
#
loop_
_entity.id
_entity.type
_entity.pdbx_description
1 polymer ?
#
loop_
_entity_poly.entity_id
_entity_poly.type
_entity_poly.pdbx_seq_one_letter_code
_entity_poly.pdbx_strand_id
1 'polypeptide(L)' 'MRPPECAVCGKEDGCELLAFKQSTSDKNWEKRMKSMGGVGHPPWQEWFCEEHAENAKKFTNMTLKDAWPEMKKRFKTS' A
#
# COMPACT_ATOMS: atom_id res chain seq x y z
N MET A 1 4.93 -14.12 4.32
CA MET A 1 3.99 -13.20 3.65
C MET A 1 3.25 -12.45 4.74
N ARG A 2 3.10 -11.13 4.62
CA ARG A 2 2.26 -10.36 5.56
C ARG A 2 0.80 -10.81 5.35
N PRO A 3 0.00 -11.02 6.40
CA PRO A 3 -1.42 -11.31 6.23
C PRO A 3 -2.09 -10.16 5.46
N PRO A 4 -3.14 -10.44 4.66
CA PRO A 4 -3.90 -9.42 3.96
C PRO A 4 -4.78 -8.66 4.96
N GLU A 5 -4.12 -7.83 5.77
CA GLU A 5 -4.76 -7.02 6.80
C GLU A 5 -4.82 -5.57 6.34
N CYS A 6 -5.98 -4.94 6.47
CA CYS A 6 -6.15 -3.54 6.16
C CYS A 6 -5.18 -2.69 6.98
N ALA A 7 -4.28 -1.97 6.29
CA ALA A 7 -3.27 -1.15 6.94
C ALA A 7 -3.83 0.06 7.71
N VAL A 8 -5.14 0.31 7.61
CA VAL A 8 -5.84 1.40 8.31
C VAL A 8 -6.50 0.91 9.60
N CYS A 9 -7.31 -0.15 9.51
CA CYS A 9 -8.16 -0.61 10.63
C CYS A 9 -7.85 -2.02 11.13
N GLY A 10 -6.92 -2.76 10.53
CA GLY A 10 -6.54 -4.10 10.97
C GLY A 10 -7.51 -5.21 10.56
N LYS A 11 -8.50 -4.94 9.70
CA LYS A 11 -9.46 -5.96 9.24
C LYS A 11 -8.80 -6.91 8.24
N GLU A 12 -8.96 -8.22 8.41
CA GLU A 12 -8.36 -9.24 7.53
C GLU A 12 -9.29 -9.68 6.37
N ASP A 13 -10.59 -9.44 6.50
CA ASP A 13 -11.60 -9.89 5.54
C ASP A 13 -11.83 -8.89 4.39
N GLY A 14 -11.92 -9.40 3.16
CA GLY A 14 -12.21 -8.60 1.98
C GLY A 14 -11.13 -7.56 1.64
N CYS A 15 -9.86 -7.85 1.97
CA CYS A 15 -8.76 -6.95 1.66
C CYS A 15 -8.28 -7.06 0.21
N GLU A 16 -8.15 -5.91 -0.45
CA GLU A 16 -7.57 -5.77 -1.77
C GLU A 16 -6.17 -5.15 -1.67
N LEU A 17 -5.22 -5.68 -2.45
CA LEU A 17 -3.87 -5.12 -2.57
C LEU A 17 -3.87 -3.97 -3.57
N LEU A 18 -3.59 -2.77 -3.11
CA LEU A 18 -3.49 -1.60 -3.98
C LEU A 18 -2.02 -1.27 -4.27
N ALA A 19 -1.74 -0.95 -5.53
CA ALA A 19 -0.43 -0.48 -5.97
C ALA A 19 -0.43 1.04 -6.15
N PHE A 20 0.51 1.69 -5.48
CA PHE A 20 0.74 3.14 -5.56
C PHE A 20 1.87 3.44 -6.54
N LYS A 21 2.00 4.72 -6.92
CA LYS A 21 3.08 5.17 -7.77
C LYS A 21 4.43 4.90 -7.11
N GLN A 22 5.30 4.21 -7.83
CA GLN A 22 6.66 3.95 -7.38
C GLN A 22 7.48 5.24 -7.30
N SER A 23 8.15 5.44 -6.17
CA SER A 23 9.24 6.39 -6.01
C SER A 23 10.56 5.85 -6.60
N THR A 24 11.59 6.71 -6.67
CA THR A 24 12.94 6.27 -7.08
C THR A 24 13.50 5.19 -6.15
N SER A 25 13.21 5.28 -4.85
CA SER A 25 13.63 4.29 -3.85
C SER A 25 12.96 2.93 -4.06
N ASP A 26 11.70 2.93 -4.46
CA ASP A 26 10.94 1.70 -4.75
C ASP A 26 11.51 0.95 -5.94
N LYS A 27 11.87 1.69 -7.00
CA LYS A 27 12.56 1.12 -8.18
C LYS A 27 13.92 0.54 -7.82
N ASN A 28 14.65 1.17 -6.89
CA ASN A 28 15.93 0.65 -6.41
C ASN A 28 15.73 -0.63 -5.58
N TRP A 29 14.69 -0.68 -4.75
CA TRP A 29 14.33 -1.89 -4.02
C TRP A 29 13.97 -3.03 -4.96
N GLU A 30 13.17 -2.77 -6.00
CA GLU A 30 12.78 -3.78 -7.00
C GLU A 30 14.00 -4.35 -7.73
N LYS A 31 14.93 -3.48 -8.16
CA LYS A 31 16.20 -3.90 -8.76
C LYS A 31 17.03 -4.76 -7.82
N ARG A 32 17.13 -4.40 -6.53
CA ARG A 32 17.85 -5.18 -5.52
C ARG A 32 17.22 -6.55 -5.33
N MET A 33 15.90 -6.61 -5.13
CA MET A 33 15.16 -7.86 -4.96
C MET A 33 15.31 -8.77 -6.17
N LYS A 34 15.19 -8.23 -7.39
CA LYS A 34 15.41 -8.97 -8.62
C LYS A 34 16.85 -9.51 -8.73
N SER A 35 17.85 -8.70 -8.38
CA SER A 35 19.26 -9.10 -8.46
C SER A 35 19.64 -10.20 -7.46
N MET A 36 19.00 -10.24 -6.29
CA MET A 36 19.30 -11.22 -5.25
C MET A 36 18.33 -12.41 -5.24
N GLY A 37 17.36 -12.45 -6.16
CA GLY A 37 16.27 -13.44 -6.14
C GLY A 37 15.39 -13.32 -4.90
N GLY A 38 15.33 -12.14 -4.29
CA GLY A 38 14.61 -11.87 -3.06
C GLY A 38 13.10 -11.77 -3.30
N VAL A 39 12.33 -12.37 -2.41
CA VAL A 39 10.87 -12.22 -2.35
C VAL A 39 10.47 -11.39 -1.14
N GLY A 40 9.52 -10.48 -1.31
CA GLY A 40 9.08 -9.59 -0.24
C GLY A 40 7.90 -8.74 -0.65
N HIS A 41 7.22 -8.15 0.34
CA HIS A 41 6.13 -7.22 0.11
C HIS A 41 6.68 -5.92 -0.50
N PRO A 42 6.23 -5.50 -1.69
CA PRO A 42 6.71 -4.28 -2.31
C PRO A 42 6.37 -3.04 -1.46
N PRO A 43 7.31 -2.10 -1.27
CA PRO A 43 7.09 -0.91 -0.44
C PRO A 43 6.06 0.08 -1.01
N TRP A 44 5.65 -0.08 -2.27
CA TRP A 44 4.62 0.74 -2.93
C TRP A 44 3.25 0.05 -2.99
N GLN A 45 3.11 -1.15 -2.43
CA GLN A 45 1.85 -1.87 -2.35
C GLN A 45 1.40 -1.93 -0.89
N GLU A 46 0.09 -1.92 -0.65
CA GLU A 46 -0.48 -2.10 0.69
C GLU A 46 -1.91 -2.62 0.63
N TRP A 47 -2.32 -3.35 1.67
CA TRP A 47 -3.65 -3.97 1.77
C TRP A 47 -4.68 -3.01 2.40
N PHE A 48 -5.89 -3.00 1.83
CA PHE A 48 -7.02 -2.24 2.35
C PHE A 48 -8.30 -3.08 2.30
N CYS A 49 -9.10 -3.05 3.37
CA CYS A 49 -10.45 -3.60 3.30
C CYS A 49 -11.30 -2.81 2.30
N GLU A 50 -12.38 -3.41 1.80
CA GLU A 50 -13.28 -2.81 0.80
C GLU A 50 -13.60 -1.32 1.05
N GLU A 51 -13.98 -0.96 2.28
CA GLU A 51 -14.33 0.42 2.68
C GLU A 51 -13.15 1.40 2.50
N HIS A 52 -11.95 1.00 2.94
CA HIS A 52 -10.76 1.84 2.82
C HIS A 52 -10.17 1.79 1.40
N ALA A 53 -10.35 0.68 0.69
CA ALA A 53 -9.83 0.49 -0.67
C ALA A 53 -10.45 1.47 -1.66
N GLU A 54 -11.77 1.70 -1.60
CA GLU A 54 -12.45 2.65 -2.49
C GLU A 54 -11.85 4.07 -2.38
N ASN A 55 -11.52 4.48 -1.16
CA ASN A 55 -10.93 5.79 -0.91
C ASN A 55 -9.43 5.81 -1.21
N ALA A 56 -8.69 4.75 -0.87
CA ALA A 56 -7.26 4.61 -1.17
C ALA A 56 -6.97 4.61 -2.69
N LYS A 57 -7.88 4.05 -3.50
CA LYS A 57 -7.80 4.09 -4.99
C LYS A 57 -7.65 5.50 -5.55
N LYS A 58 -8.19 6.52 -4.87
CA LYS A 58 -8.10 7.93 -5.30
C LYS A 58 -6.68 8.49 -5.16
N PHE A 59 -5.81 7.83 -4.40
CA PHE A 59 -4.44 8.26 -4.11
C PHE A 59 -3.36 7.40 -4.78
N THR A 60 -3.71 6.38 -5.57
CA THR A 60 -2.74 5.47 -6.23
C THR A 60 -1.84 6.18 -7.24
N ASN A 61 -2.24 7.35 -7.72
CA ASN A 61 -1.41 8.23 -8.56
C ASN A 61 -0.26 8.92 -7.79
N MET A 62 -0.28 8.89 -6.45
CA MET A 62 0.77 9.39 -5.57
C MET A 62 1.62 8.23 -5.04
N THR A 63 2.79 8.54 -4.48
CA THR A 63 3.58 7.51 -3.79
C THR A 63 2.89 7.10 -2.50
N LEU A 64 3.05 5.85 -2.04
CA LEU A 64 2.44 5.39 -0.79
C LEU A 64 2.82 6.32 0.38
N LYS A 65 4.07 6.79 0.43
CA LYS A 65 4.57 7.72 1.43
C LYS A 65 3.83 9.06 1.43
N ASP A 66 3.51 9.60 0.26
CA ASP A 66 2.79 10.87 0.13
C ASP A 66 1.27 10.69 0.28
N ALA A 67 0.73 9.57 -0.18
CA ALA A 67 -0.67 9.20 -0.07
C ALA A 67 -1.06 8.95 1.39
N TRP A 68 -0.19 8.32 2.18
CA TRP A 68 -0.48 7.91 3.56
C TRP A 68 -0.98 9.05 4.48
N PRO A 69 -0.33 10.21 4.57
CA PRO A 69 -0.83 11.32 5.38
C PRO A 69 -2.18 11.86 4.88
N GLU A 70 -2.40 11.90 3.56
CA GLU A 70 -3.67 12.35 2.97
C GLU A 70 -4.80 11.36 3.24
N MET A 71 -4.51 10.07 3.09
CA MET A 71 -5.38 8.96 3.46
C MET A 71 -5.75 9.02 4.93
N LYS A 72 -4.79 9.19 5.85
CA LYS A 72 -5.05 9.33 7.29
C LYS A 72 -5.96 10.51 7.66
N LYS A 73 -5.88 11.63 6.94
CA LYS A 73 -6.80 12.76 7.15
C LYS A 73 -8.24 12.40 6.79
N ARG A 74 -8.40 11.53 5.78
CA ARG A 74 -9.68 11.15 5.18
C ARG A 74 -10.31 9.92 5.83
N PHE A 75 -9.49 9.02 6.35
CA PHE A 75 -9.87 7.84 7.13
C PHE A 75 -10.13 8.16 8.60
N LYS A 76 -10.10 9.45 8.99
CA LYS A 76 -10.75 9.88 10.22
C LYS A 76 -12.25 9.72 10.04
N THR A 77 -12.76 8.56 10.39
CA THR A 77 -14.18 8.35 10.63
C THR A 77 -14.34 7.55 11.92
N SER A 78 -14.88 8.27 12.90
CA SER A 78 -15.55 7.82 14.13
C SER A 78 -14.73 7.11 15.21
#